data_AF-A0A073K6I8-F1
#
_entry.id   AF-A0A073K6I8-F1
#
_cell.length_a   1.000
_cell.length_b   1.000
_cell.length_c   1.000
_cell.angle_alpha   90.00
_cell.angle_beta   90.00
_cell.angle_gamma   90.00
#
_symmetry.space_group_name_H-M   'P 1'
#
loop_
_entity.id
_entity.type
_entity.pdbx_description
1 polymer ?
#
loop_
_entity_poly.entity_id
_entity_poly.type
_entity_poly.pdbx_seq_one_letter_code
_entity_poly.pdbx_strand_id
1 'polypeptide(L)'
;MSTEQKIIQDSLKKQYSEEYKALQKKWHSINQELFYTCRLAYWTQWVSFHIEHCTWLLKGKMKQPKRQECMKQRQYLYDLKHQAFSLLARSKYAQLKAFIPPFHRELCNEHKMKVGKQPVHFMLEKMYKEVKECPKCREGKEHYYSLYAVEIKHEETNTFFLFHVPYFKVKDMVKRDISTLPKLKRYSLDIGVTEISNVKRVPDAFSYKLTVKKFKENLESLSDLINKDKKSITLNKEKSNQKVLGNARYKEKKK
;
A
#
# COMPACT_ATOMS: atom_id res chain seq x y z
N MET A 1 2.72 25.80 21.11
CA MET A 1 3.67 24.72 21.42
C MET A 1 4.69 25.25 22.39
N SER A 2 5.07 24.48 23.41
CA SER A 2 6.16 24.87 24.31
C SER A 2 7.52 24.73 23.60
N THR A 3 8.53 25.46 24.08
CA THR A 3 9.92 25.39 23.58
C THR A 3 10.47 23.96 23.67
N GLU A 4 10.14 23.25 24.74
CA GLU A 4 10.53 21.86 24.99
C GLU A 4 9.93 20.88 23.99
N GLN A 5 8.64 21.03 23.65
CA GLN A 5 7.98 20.22 22.61
C GLN A 5 8.62 20.41 21.24
N LYS A 6 9.08 21.63 20.93
CA LYS A 6 9.74 21.94 19.66
C LYS A 6 11.11 21.28 19.57
N ILE A 7 11.91 21.33 20.64
CA ILE A 7 13.23 20.67 20.71
C ILE A 7 13.11 19.16 20.50
N ILE A 8 12.13 18.53 21.16
CA ILE A 8 11.87 17.09 21.01
C ILE A 8 11.50 16.74 19.57
N GLN A 9 10.59 17.51 18.95
CA GLN A 9 10.20 17.28 17.56
C GLN A 9 11.35 17.44 16.56
N ASP A 10 12.22 18.43 16.77
CA ASP A 10 13.33 18.71 15.87
C ASP A 10 14.45 17.65 16.00
N SER A 11 14.70 17.15 17.21
CA SER A 11 15.57 16.01 17.44
C SER A 11 15.08 14.75 16.72
N LEU A 12 13.79 14.44 16.85
CA LEU A 12 13.17 13.27 16.19
C LEU A 12 13.22 13.39 14.67
N LYS A 13 12.91 14.58 14.12
CA LYS A 13 13.07 14.86 12.68
C LYS A 13 14.48 14.56 12.19
N LYS A 14 15.48 15.00 12.94
CA LYS A 14 16.89 14.78 12.58
C LYS A 14 17.20 13.29 12.56
N GLN A 15 16.84 12.56 13.62
CA GLN A 15 17.05 11.12 13.71
C GLN A 15 16.40 10.38 12.52
N TYR A 16 15.11 10.61 12.26
CA TYR A 16 14.42 9.96 11.13
C TYR A 16 15.03 10.31 9.78
N SER A 17 15.48 11.56 9.61
CA SER A 17 16.14 12.00 8.38
C SER A 17 17.49 11.30 8.18
N GLU A 18 18.26 11.12 9.25
CA GLU A 18 19.56 10.43 9.22
C GLU A 18 19.39 8.93 8.97
N GLU A 19 18.46 8.27 9.68
CA GLU A 19 18.11 6.85 9.45
C GLU A 19 17.63 6.63 8.00
N TYR A 20 16.74 7.49 7.50
CA TYR A 20 16.25 7.42 6.12
C TYR A 20 17.35 7.65 5.09
N LYS A 21 18.32 8.54 5.35
CA LYS A 21 19.48 8.73 4.46
C LYS A 21 20.40 7.51 4.46
N ALA A 22 20.63 6.89 5.61
CA ALA A 22 21.43 5.68 5.71
C ALA A 22 20.78 4.50 4.95
N LEU A 23 19.48 4.30 5.13
CA LEU A 23 18.70 3.30 4.41
C LEU A 23 18.72 3.52 2.89
N GLN A 24 18.57 4.76 2.44
CA GLN A 24 18.65 5.11 1.02
C GLN A 24 19.99 4.72 0.40
N LYS A 25 21.11 4.98 1.09
CA LYS A 25 22.44 4.57 0.62
C LYS A 25 22.53 3.05 0.46
N LYS A 26 22.04 2.30 1.45
CA LYS A 26 21.99 0.82 1.42
C LYS A 26 21.17 0.32 0.23
N TRP A 27 19.93 0.77 0.09
CA TRP A 27 19.07 0.32 -1.03
C TRP A 27 19.66 0.67 -2.39
N HIS A 28 20.22 1.88 -2.52
CA HIS A 28 20.84 2.34 -3.76
C HIS A 28 22.07 1.51 -4.15
N SER A 29 22.88 1.07 -3.18
CA SER A 29 24.05 0.23 -3.47
C SER A 29 23.71 -1.16 -4.00
N ILE A 30 22.51 -1.67 -3.72
CA ILE A 30 22.09 -3.01 -4.17
C ILE A 30 21.42 -2.94 -5.54
N ASN A 31 20.36 -2.15 -5.68
CA ASN A 31 19.60 -2.11 -6.92
C ASN A 31 18.75 -0.84 -7.04
N GLN A 32 18.68 -0.28 -8.25
CA GLN A 32 17.90 0.92 -8.52
C GLN A 32 16.39 0.73 -8.28
N GLU A 33 15.81 -0.41 -8.65
CA GLU A 33 14.40 -0.68 -8.40
C GLU A 33 14.14 -0.89 -6.90
N LEU A 34 15.05 -1.55 -6.16
CA LEU A 34 14.95 -1.68 -4.71
C LEU A 34 14.93 -0.29 -4.06
N PHE A 35 15.86 0.58 -4.48
CA PHE A 35 15.96 1.94 -4.00
C PHE A 35 14.65 2.72 -4.14
N TYR A 36 14.07 2.77 -5.33
CA TYR A 36 12.83 3.52 -5.54
C TYR A 36 11.60 2.83 -4.90
N THR A 37 11.57 1.49 -4.87
CA THR A 37 10.52 0.72 -4.18
C THR A 37 10.50 1.03 -2.69
N CYS A 38 11.64 0.92 -2.03
CA CYS A 38 11.75 1.18 -0.60
C CYS A 38 11.57 2.66 -0.25
N ARG A 39 12.00 3.59 -1.11
CA ARG A 39 11.69 5.02 -0.92
C ARG A 39 10.19 5.30 -1.00
N LEU A 40 9.49 4.75 -1.99
CA LEU A 40 8.03 4.91 -2.08
C LEU A 40 7.33 4.24 -0.88
N ALA A 41 7.75 3.05 -0.48
CA ALA A 41 7.24 2.36 0.70
C ALA A 41 7.40 3.21 1.98
N TYR A 42 8.59 3.77 2.20
CA TYR A 42 8.87 4.66 3.33
C TYR A 42 7.91 5.86 3.38
N TRP A 43 7.69 6.56 2.26
CA TRP A 43 6.75 7.68 2.25
C TRP A 43 5.27 7.25 2.30
N THR A 44 4.94 6.03 1.85
CA THR A 44 3.61 5.43 2.01
C THR A 44 3.29 5.15 3.49
N GLN A 45 4.31 4.81 4.29
CA GLN A 45 4.17 4.70 5.74
C GLN A 45 3.77 6.03 6.38
N TRP A 46 4.44 7.13 6.01
CA TRP A 46 4.09 8.46 6.50
C TRP A 46 2.71 8.92 6.03
N VAL A 47 2.32 8.62 4.80
CA VAL A 47 0.93 8.82 4.33
C VAL A 47 -0.06 8.06 5.23
N SER A 48 0.24 6.81 5.59
CA SER A 48 -0.61 6.01 6.48
C SER A 48 -0.71 6.61 7.89
N PHE A 49 0.37 7.17 8.44
CA PHE A 49 0.32 7.92 9.70
C PHE A 49 -0.56 9.16 9.62
N HIS A 50 -0.50 9.93 8.52
CA HIS A 50 -1.38 11.09 8.34
C HIS A 50 -2.86 10.69 8.20
N ILE A 51 -3.16 9.56 7.55
CA ILE A 51 -4.53 8.98 7.49
C ILE A 51 -5.03 8.65 8.90
N GLU A 52 -4.18 8.01 9.72
CA GLU A 52 -4.52 7.67 11.11
C GLU A 52 -4.77 8.95 11.93
N HIS A 53 -3.92 9.96 11.79
CA HIS A 53 -4.09 11.24 12.46
C HIS A 53 -5.41 11.92 12.08
N CYS A 54 -5.75 12.02 10.79
CA CYS A 54 -7.05 12.52 10.35
C CYS A 54 -8.21 11.68 10.91
N THR A 55 -8.06 10.35 10.96
CA THR A 55 -9.09 9.45 11.51
C THR A 55 -9.30 9.69 13.01
N TRP A 56 -8.23 9.90 13.76
CA TRP A 56 -8.30 10.27 15.18
C TRP A 56 -9.01 11.61 15.38
N LEU A 57 -8.64 12.65 14.61
CA LEU A 57 -9.28 13.95 14.64
C LEU A 57 -10.79 13.88 14.33
N LEU A 58 -11.19 13.06 13.37
CA LEU A 58 -12.60 12.88 12.97
C LEU A 58 -13.46 12.14 14.01
N LYS A 59 -12.83 11.38 14.92
CA LYS A 59 -13.52 10.78 16.08
C LYS A 59 -13.82 11.81 17.17
N GLY A 60 -13.07 12.92 17.21
CA GLY A 60 -13.29 14.03 18.13
C GLY A 60 -14.44 14.96 17.72
N LYS A 61 -14.85 15.83 18.65
CA LYS A 61 -15.79 16.93 18.36
C LYS A 61 -15.05 18.01 17.56
N MET A 62 -15.49 18.26 16.33
CA MET A 62 -14.89 19.26 15.44
C MET A 62 -15.98 20.09 14.76
N LYS A 63 -15.76 21.41 14.63
CA LYS A 63 -16.67 22.30 13.89
C LYS A 63 -16.76 21.90 12.42
N GLN A 64 -17.95 22.05 11.82
CA GLN A 64 -18.26 21.57 10.46
C GLN A 64 -17.24 21.91 9.37
N PRO A 65 -16.77 23.16 9.19
CA PRO A 65 -15.84 23.47 8.09
C PRO A 65 -14.50 22.74 8.25
N LYS A 66 -13.97 22.65 9.47
CA LYS A 66 -12.72 21.90 9.74
C LYS A 66 -12.92 20.39 9.56
N ARG A 67 -14.09 19.88 9.91
CA ARG A 67 -14.43 18.46 9.76
C ARG A 67 -14.44 18.04 8.30
N GLN A 68 -15.07 18.83 7.43
CA GLN A 68 -15.11 18.57 6.00
C GLN A 68 -13.71 18.60 5.37
N GLU A 69 -12.88 19.59 5.74
CA GLU A 69 -11.50 19.67 5.26
C GLU A 69 -10.69 18.44 5.67
N CYS A 70 -10.80 18.01 6.93
CA CYS A 70 -10.14 16.81 7.42
C CYS A 70 -10.61 15.54 6.69
N MET A 71 -11.90 15.45 6.34
CA MET A 71 -12.43 14.34 5.52
C MET A 71 -11.84 14.33 4.10
N LYS A 72 -11.77 15.49 3.45
CA LYS A 72 -11.17 15.64 2.11
C LYS A 72 -9.69 15.27 2.13
N GLN A 73 -8.93 15.79 3.10
CA GLN A 73 -7.53 15.46 3.28
C GLN A 73 -7.31 13.96 3.49
N ARG A 74 -8.13 13.33 4.34
CA ARG A 74 -8.06 11.88 4.58
C ARG A 74 -8.34 11.09 3.31
N GLN A 75 -9.36 11.46 2.55
CA GLN A 75 -9.71 10.77 1.30
C GLN A 75 -8.59 10.90 0.27
N TYR A 76 -8.04 12.10 0.09
CA TYR A 76 -6.91 12.32 -0.79
C TYR A 76 -5.69 11.46 -0.43
N LEU A 77 -5.38 11.32 0.86
CA LEU A 77 -4.30 10.45 1.32
C LEU A 77 -4.57 8.97 1.05
N TYR A 78 -5.82 8.51 1.18
CA TYR A 78 -6.20 7.15 0.77
C TYR A 78 -5.98 6.94 -0.73
N ASP A 79 -6.35 7.91 -1.57
CA ASP A 79 -6.18 7.81 -3.02
C ASP A 79 -4.69 7.72 -3.38
N LEU A 80 -3.83 8.50 -2.72
CA LEU A 80 -2.37 8.36 -2.84
C LEU A 80 -1.90 6.97 -2.41
N LYS A 81 -2.34 6.48 -1.24
CA LYS A 81 -1.99 5.13 -0.75
C LYS A 81 -2.41 4.04 -1.74
N HIS A 82 -3.58 4.14 -2.35
CA HIS A 82 -4.05 3.20 -3.37
C HIS A 82 -3.18 3.21 -4.62
N GLN A 83 -2.75 4.38 -5.09
CA GLN A 83 -1.83 4.51 -6.22
C GLN A 83 -0.47 3.86 -5.91
N ALA A 84 0.14 4.20 -4.76
CA ALA A 84 1.38 3.56 -4.33
C ALA A 84 1.22 2.06 -4.19
N PHE A 85 0.14 1.58 -3.57
CA PHE A 85 -0.13 0.15 -3.42
C PHE A 85 -0.08 -0.58 -4.78
N SER A 86 -0.80 -0.06 -5.77
CA SER A 86 -0.84 -0.65 -7.11
C SER A 86 0.53 -0.66 -7.81
N LEU A 87 1.34 0.37 -7.57
CA LEU A 87 2.67 0.48 -8.17
C LEU A 87 3.68 -0.42 -7.46
N LEU A 88 3.68 -0.43 -6.13
CA LEU A 88 4.52 -1.31 -5.31
C LEU A 88 4.24 -2.77 -5.63
N ALA A 89 2.97 -3.16 -5.81
CA ALA A 89 2.58 -4.51 -6.21
C ALA A 89 3.18 -4.98 -7.55
N ARG A 90 3.72 -4.07 -8.36
CA ARG A 90 4.40 -4.36 -9.64
C ARG A 90 5.91 -4.48 -9.51
N SER A 91 6.50 -4.11 -8.37
CA SER A 91 7.94 -4.26 -8.16
C SER A 91 8.31 -5.73 -7.96
N LYS A 92 9.47 -6.13 -8.46
CA LYS A 92 10.05 -7.46 -8.20
C LYS A 92 10.45 -7.68 -6.73
N TYR A 93 10.57 -6.61 -5.95
CA TYR A 93 10.87 -6.66 -4.51
C TYR A 93 9.61 -6.74 -3.64
N ALA A 94 8.44 -6.79 -4.26
CA ALA A 94 7.16 -6.86 -3.58
C ALA A 94 6.46 -8.19 -3.82
N GLN A 95 5.85 -8.72 -2.77
CA GLN A 95 4.95 -9.86 -2.83
C GLN A 95 3.53 -9.41 -2.49
N LEU A 96 2.62 -9.63 -3.44
CA LEU A 96 1.20 -9.43 -3.21
C LEU A 96 0.62 -10.64 -2.46
N LYS A 97 -0.12 -10.38 -1.39
CA LYS A 97 -0.79 -11.36 -0.53
C LYS A 97 -2.26 -10.99 -0.34
N ALA A 98 -3.04 -11.93 0.19
CA ALA A 98 -4.46 -11.73 0.49
C ALA A 98 -4.77 -12.01 1.96
N PHE A 99 -5.54 -11.12 2.59
CA PHE A 99 -6.22 -11.40 3.85
C PHE A 99 -7.72 -11.56 3.56
N ILE A 100 -8.22 -12.79 3.75
CA ILE A 100 -9.64 -13.12 3.58
C ILE A 100 -10.16 -13.56 4.95
N PRO A 101 -10.95 -12.72 5.65
CA PRO A 101 -11.53 -13.13 6.93
C PRO A 101 -12.53 -14.27 6.73
N PRO A 102 -12.81 -15.09 7.77
CA PRO A 102 -13.76 -16.21 7.69
C PRO A 102 -15.13 -15.82 7.14
N PHE A 103 -15.62 -14.64 7.52
CA PHE A 103 -16.74 -13.99 6.86
C PHE A 103 -16.26 -12.74 6.15
N HIS A 104 -16.39 -12.70 4.82
CA HIS A 104 -15.82 -11.63 3.98
C HIS A 104 -16.86 -10.91 3.10
N ARG A 105 -18.14 -11.27 3.24
CA ARG A 105 -19.24 -10.64 2.49
C ARG A 105 -19.71 -9.37 3.16
N GLU A 106 -20.35 -8.48 2.42
CA GLU A 106 -20.93 -7.26 2.98
C GLU A 106 -22.02 -7.57 4.03
N LEU A 107 -21.96 -6.90 5.18
CA LEU A 107 -22.97 -7.07 6.23
C LEU A 107 -24.28 -6.34 5.87
N CYS A 108 -25.41 -6.91 6.30
CA CYS A 108 -26.69 -6.20 6.28
C CYS A 108 -26.69 -5.03 7.28
N ASN A 109 -27.65 -4.09 7.14
CA ASN A 109 -27.70 -2.89 7.98
C ASN A 109 -27.74 -3.20 9.48
N GLU A 110 -28.48 -4.23 9.89
CA GLU A 110 -28.57 -4.64 11.30
C GLU A 110 -27.19 -5.04 11.85
N HIS A 111 -26.48 -5.93 11.17
CA HIS A 111 -25.15 -6.38 11.60
C HIS A 111 -24.10 -5.27 11.47
N LYS A 112 -24.22 -4.38 10.48
CA LYS A 112 -23.37 -3.17 10.39
C LYS A 112 -23.49 -2.30 11.63
N MET A 113 -24.70 -2.14 12.18
CA MET A 113 -24.91 -1.37 13.42
C MET A 113 -24.26 -2.06 14.63
N LYS A 114 -24.26 -3.40 14.68
CA LYS A 114 -23.60 -4.19 15.75
C LYS A 114 -22.08 -4.05 15.77
N VAL A 115 -21.43 -3.73 14.64
CA VAL A 115 -19.98 -3.45 14.59
C VAL A 115 -19.62 -2.20 15.41
N GLY A 116 -20.49 -1.19 15.41
CA GLY A 116 -20.30 0.04 16.16
C GLY A 116 -18.98 0.75 15.84
N LYS A 117 -18.18 1.05 16.88
CA LYS A 117 -16.89 1.76 16.77
C LYS A 117 -15.67 0.82 16.75
N GLN A 118 -15.89 -0.49 16.84
CA GLN A 118 -14.82 -1.49 16.90
C GLN A 118 -14.23 -1.75 15.50
N PRO A 119 -12.97 -2.21 15.37
CA PRO A 119 -12.42 -2.64 14.09
C PRO A 119 -13.28 -3.74 13.47
N VAL A 120 -13.65 -3.58 12.20
CA VAL A 120 -14.64 -4.46 11.58
C VAL A 120 -14.20 -5.92 11.52
N HIS A 121 -12.93 -6.21 11.21
CA HIS A 121 -12.47 -7.60 11.14
C HIS A 121 -12.46 -8.30 12.50
N PHE A 122 -12.17 -7.55 13.57
CA PHE A 122 -12.31 -8.08 14.93
C PHE A 122 -13.77 -8.42 15.25
N MET A 123 -14.70 -7.55 14.85
CA MET A 123 -16.13 -7.83 15.04
C MET A 123 -16.60 -9.01 14.19
N LEU A 124 -16.14 -9.14 12.94
CA LEU A 124 -16.46 -10.26 12.05
C LEU A 124 -16.06 -11.61 12.64
N GLU A 125 -14.92 -11.69 13.34
CA GLU A 125 -14.52 -12.89 14.07
C GLU A 125 -15.47 -13.18 15.24
N LYS A 126 -15.82 -12.16 16.04
CA LYS A 126 -16.71 -12.31 17.19
C LYS A 126 -18.14 -12.73 16.81
N MET A 127 -18.69 -12.12 15.76
CA MET A 127 -20.06 -12.38 15.32
C MET A 127 -20.15 -13.47 14.24
N TYR A 128 -19.06 -14.21 13.97
CA TYR A 128 -18.95 -15.12 12.83
C TYR A 128 -20.14 -16.08 12.71
N LYS A 129 -20.56 -16.72 13.81
CA LYS A 129 -21.69 -17.66 13.83
C LYS A 129 -22.99 -16.97 13.38
N GLU A 130 -23.29 -15.81 13.95
CA GLU A 130 -24.49 -15.01 13.65
C GLU A 130 -24.53 -14.55 12.19
N VAL A 131 -23.43 -13.95 11.69
CA VAL A 131 -23.39 -13.42 10.32
C VAL A 131 -23.31 -14.51 9.27
N LYS A 132 -22.70 -15.66 9.61
CA LYS A 132 -22.66 -16.83 8.73
C LYS A 132 -24.05 -17.39 8.51
N GLU A 133 -24.96 -17.32 9.48
CA GLU A 133 -26.31 -17.90 9.36
C GLU A 133 -27.34 -16.90 8.80
N CYS A 134 -27.06 -15.60 8.89
CA CYS A 134 -27.95 -14.56 8.37
C CYS A 134 -28.10 -14.59 6.83
N PRO A 135 -29.31 -14.83 6.28
CA PRO A 135 -29.53 -14.87 4.82
C PRO A 135 -29.15 -13.56 4.12
N LYS A 136 -29.53 -12.41 4.71
CA LYS A 136 -29.22 -11.08 4.16
C LYS A 136 -27.72 -10.80 4.07
N CYS A 137 -26.92 -11.33 4.99
CA CYS A 137 -25.46 -11.18 4.95
C CYS A 137 -24.81 -12.13 3.94
N ARG A 138 -25.39 -13.32 3.69
CA ARG A 138 -24.90 -14.27 2.66
C ARG A 138 -25.07 -13.73 1.24
N GLU A 139 -26.11 -12.95 1.00
CA GLU A 139 -26.36 -12.25 -0.27
C GLU A 139 -25.44 -11.03 -0.46
N GLY A 140 -24.74 -10.59 0.60
CA GLY A 140 -23.83 -9.47 0.55
C GLY A 140 -22.69 -9.67 -0.45
N LYS A 141 -22.20 -8.55 -0.99
CA LYS A 141 -21.12 -8.54 -1.97
C LYS A 141 -19.90 -9.31 -1.45
N GLU A 142 -19.43 -10.25 -2.26
CA GLU A 142 -18.27 -11.08 -1.90
C GLU A 142 -16.97 -10.28 -1.84
N HIS A 143 -16.09 -10.68 -0.92
CA HIS A 143 -14.79 -10.05 -0.67
C HIS A 143 -14.86 -8.57 -0.25
N TYR A 144 -16.00 -8.12 0.27
CA TYR A 144 -16.18 -6.76 0.77
C TYR A 144 -15.20 -6.42 1.91
N TYR A 145 -14.95 -7.36 2.81
CA TYR A 145 -14.00 -7.18 3.93
C TYR A 145 -12.63 -7.81 3.69
N SER A 146 -12.39 -8.40 2.52
CA SER A 146 -11.07 -8.91 2.16
C SER A 146 -10.12 -7.76 1.87
N LEU A 147 -8.83 -7.95 2.19
CA LEU A 147 -7.77 -6.98 1.95
C LEU A 147 -6.74 -7.57 1.00
N TYR A 148 -6.25 -6.75 0.07
CA TYR A 148 -4.93 -7.00 -0.48
C TYR A 148 -3.86 -6.52 0.48
N ALA A 149 -2.74 -7.22 0.45
CA ALA A 149 -1.53 -6.81 1.16
C ALA A 149 -0.33 -6.80 0.20
N VAL A 150 0.50 -5.76 0.27
CA VAL A 150 1.79 -5.72 -0.41
C VAL A 150 2.86 -5.80 0.66
N GLU A 151 3.64 -6.87 0.61
CA GLU A 151 4.82 -7.08 1.43
C GLU A 151 6.08 -6.74 0.64
N ILE A 152 6.97 -5.95 1.22
CA ILE A 152 8.30 -5.64 0.68
C ILE A 152 9.29 -6.11 1.72
N LYS A 153 10.01 -7.18 1.41
CA LYS A 153 11.00 -7.78 2.31
C LYS A 153 12.34 -7.91 1.57
N HIS A 154 13.40 -7.39 2.17
CA HIS A 154 14.76 -7.51 1.64
C HIS A 154 15.74 -7.77 2.78
N GLU A 155 16.36 -8.95 2.79
CA GLU A 155 17.11 -9.47 3.92
C GLU A 155 18.45 -8.75 4.13
N GLU A 156 19.22 -8.55 3.05
CA GLU A 156 20.54 -7.89 3.12
C GLU A 156 20.47 -6.45 3.67
N THR A 157 19.38 -5.74 3.39
CA THR A 157 19.17 -4.37 3.89
C THR A 157 18.29 -4.31 5.12
N ASN A 158 17.94 -5.47 5.71
CA ASN A 158 17.01 -5.62 6.83
C ASN A 158 15.76 -4.72 6.67
N THR A 159 15.12 -4.83 5.51
CA THR A 159 14.01 -3.95 5.11
C THR A 159 12.72 -4.73 5.07
N PHE A 160 11.73 -4.23 5.80
CA PHE A 160 10.39 -4.78 5.81
C PHE A 160 9.33 -3.68 5.78
N PHE A 161 8.37 -3.82 4.86
CA PHE A 161 7.13 -3.06 4.83
C PHE A 161 5.96 -3.97 4.49
N LEU A 162 4.81 -3.73 5.09
CA LEU A 162 3.56 -4.42 4.78
C LEU A 162 2.41 -3.42 4.76
N PHE A 163 1.80 -3.20 3.61
CA PHE A 163 0.65 -2.30 3.47
C PHE A 163 -0.60 -3.08 3.12
N HIS A 164 -1.76 -2.63 3.62
CA HIS A 164 -3.06 -3.22 3.31
C HIS A 164 -4.00 -2.20 2.67
N VAL A 165 -4.84 -2.68 1.75
CA VAL A 165 -5.91 -1.93 1.10
C VAL A 165 -7.13 -2.83 0.90
N PRO A 166 -8.36 -2.35 1.11
CA PRO A 166 -9.57 -3.14 0.80
C PRO A 166 -9.58 -3.62 -0.64
N TYR A 167 -9.84 -4.92 -0.84
CA TYR A 167 -9.83 -5.57 -2.15
C TYR A 167 -10.61 -4.78 -3.20
N PHE A 168 -11.86 -4.44 -2.88
CA PHE A 168 -12.77 -3.77 -3.79
C PHE A 168 -12.34 -2.35 -4.20
N LYS A 169 -11.40 -1.72 -3.47
CA LYS A 169 -10.90 -0.38 -3.79
C LYS A 169 -9.83 -0.38 -4.89
N VAL A 170 -9.09 -1.48 -5.04
CA VAL A 170 -7.93 -1.53 -5.96
C VAL A 170 -7.89 -2.76 -6.86
N LYS A 171 -8.89 -3.65 -6.81
CA LYS A 171 -8.94 -4.87 -7.65
C LYS A 171 -8.73 -4.60 -9.14
N ASP A 172 -9.29 -3.52 -9.68
CA ASP A 172 -9.19 -3.20 -11.11
C ASP A 172 -7.82 -2.62 -11.48
N MET A 173 -7.12 -2.04 -10.51
CA MET A 173 -5.74 -1.53 -10.67
C MET A 173 -4.72 -2.67 -10.57
N VAL A 174 -4.93 -3.61 -9.65
CA VAL A 174 -4.00 -4.72 -9.36
C VAL A 174 -4.16 -5.88 -10.34
N LYS A 175 -5.38 -6.12 -10.85
CA LYS A 175 -5.68 -7.16 -11.86
C LYS A 175 -5.17 -8.56 -11.51
N ARG A 176 -5.24 -8.91 -10.22
CA ARG A 176 -5.01 -10.27 -9.72
C ARG A 176 -6.30 -10.79 -9.10
N ASP A 177 -6.50 -12.10 -9.11
CA ASP A 177 -7.57 -12.69 -8.31
C ASP A 177 -7.08 -12.87 -6.87
N ILE A 178 -7.84 -12.36 -5.90
CA ILE A 178 -7.50 -12.42 -4.49
C ILE A 178 -7.43 -13.86 -3.98
N SER A 179 -8.20 -14.78 -4.58
CA SER A 179 -8.25 -16.19 -4.18
C SER A 179 -6.97 -16.96 -4.55
N THR A 180 -6.23 -16.47 -5.54
CA THR A 180 -4.98 -17.10 -6.02
C THR A 180 -3.73 -16.66 -5.25
N LEU A 181 -3.86 -15.65 -4.37
CA LEU A 181 -2.72 -15.06 -3.70
C LEU A 181 -2.31 -15.85 -2.45
N PRO A 182 -1.01 -15.80 -2.07
CA PRO A 182 -0.57 -16.30 -0.78
C PRO A 182 -1.37 -15.66 0.36
N LYS A 183 -1.83 -16.50 1.30
CA LYS A 183 -2.65 -16.06 2.42
C LYS A 183 -1.80 -15.36 3.47
N LEU A 184 -2.23 -14.18 3.90
CA LEU A 184 -1.71 -13.49 5.07
C LEU A 184 -2.41 -14.02 6.32
N LYS A 185 -1.66 -14.67 7.22
CA LYS A 185 -2.22 -15.32 8.43
C LYS A 185 -2.83 -14.32 9.42
N ARG A 186 -2.24 -13.14 9.56
CA ARG A 186 -2.69 -12.07 10.46
C ARG A 186 -2.44 -10.72 9.81
N TYR A 187 -3.39 -9.81 9.95
CA TYR A 187 -3.20 -8.41 9.60
C TYR A 187 -3.15 -7.59 10.89
N SER A 188 -2.33 -6.53 10.94
CA SER A 188 -2.23 -5.64 12.08
C SER A 188 -2.54 -4.20 11.67
N LEU A 189 -3.83 -3.86 11.70
CA LEU A 189 -4.37 -2.49 11.54
C LEU A 189 -3.89 -1.72 10.27
N ASP A 190 -4.41 -0.50 10.08
CA ASP A 190 -4.26 0.28 8.84
C ASP A 190 -2.87 0.94 8.63
N ILE A 191 -2.08 1.00 9.71
CA ILE A 191 -0.70 1.46 9.67
C ILE A 191 0.09 0.35 8.97
N GLY A 192 0.84 0.68 7.93
CA GLY A 192 1.76 -0.30 7.36
C GLY A 192 2.67 -0.83 8.47
N VAL A 193 2.92 -2.14 8.48
CA VAL A 193 3.93 -2.69 9.39
C VAL A 193 5.28 -2.40 8.77
N THR A 194 6.18 -1.83 9.55
CA THR A 194 7.57 -1.68 9.13
C THR A 194 8.47 -2.05 10.29
N GLU A 195 9.59 -2.69 9.97
CA GLU A 195 10.69 -2.91 10.92
C GLU A 195 11.62 -1.69 10.97
N ILE A 196 11.38 -0.69 10.12
CA ILE A 196 12.10 0.58 10.15
C ILE A 196 11.54 1.38 11.32
N SER A 197 12.25 1.24 12.44
CA SER A 197 12.09 1.92 13.72
C SER A 197 10.83 1.55 14.51
N ASN A 198 11.00 1.39 15.83
CA ASN A 198 9.95 1.28 16.83
C ASN A 198 9.18 2.61 16.95
N VAL A 199 8.57 3.10 15.86
CA VAL A 199 7.83 4.37 15.81
C VAL A 199 6.61 4.24 16.70
N LYS A 200 6.77 4.56 17.98
CA LYS A 200 5.65 4.90 18.86
C LYS A 200 5.05 6.17 18.28
N ARG A 201 3.89 6.07 17.61
CA ARG A 201 3.06 7.18 17.07
C ARG A 201 3.58 8.56 17.47
N VAL A 202 4.47 9.14 16.67
CA VAL A 202 4.92 10.52 16.89
C VAL A 202 4.20 11.38 15.87
N PRO A 203 3.14 12.11 16.27
CA PRO A 203 2.57 13.13 15.42
C PRO A 203 3.69 14.14 15.10
N ASP A 204 3.85 14.45 13.82
CA ASP A 204 4.65 15.58 13.31
C ASP A 204 6.17 15.38 13.09
N ALA A 205 6.68 14.15 13.06
CA ALA A 205 8.04 13.93 12.55
C ALA A 205 8.21 14.46 11.11
N PHE A 206 7.20 14.32 10.25
CA PHE A 206 7.17 15.00 8.94
C PHE A 206 5.82 15.66 8.70
N SER A 207 5.85 16.91 8.25
CA SER A 207 4.63 17.66 7.94
C SER A 207 3.84 17.01 6.79
N TYR A 208 2.53 17.24 6.76
CA TYR A 208 1.66 16.80 5.67
C TYR A 208 2.20 17.25 4.30
N LYS A 209 2.59 18.53 4.18
CA LYS A 209 3.11 19.12 2.93
C LYS A 209 4.37 18.41 2.45
N LEU A 210 5.33 18.18 3.35
CA LEU A 210 6.57 17.47 3.02
C LEU A 210 6.29 16.02 2.62
N THR A 211 5.43 15.33 3.39
CA THR A 211 5.05 13.95 3.13
C THR A 211 4.42 13.79 1.75
N VAL A 212 3.43 14.62 1.41
CA VAL A 212 2.78 14.57 0.09
C VAL A 212 3.75 14.89 -1.03
N LYS A 213 4.61 15.91 -0.86
CA LYS A 213 5.63 16.27 -1.85
C LYS A 213 6.57 15.08 -2.12
N LYS A 214 7.18 14.54 -1.06
CA LYS A 214 8.12 13.42 -1.17
C LYS A 214 7.45 12.15 -1.66
N PHE A 215 6.22 11.87 -1.23
CA PHE A 215 5.44 10.76 -1.75
C PHE A 215 5.31 10.84 -3.28
N LYS A 216 4.87 11.98 -3.83
CA LYS A 216 4.67 12.15 -5.27
C LYS A 216 5.98 12.00 -6.07
N GLU A 217 7.06 12.64 -5.61
CA GLU A 217 8.39 12.51 -6.23
C GLU A 217 8.81 11.03 -6.35
N ASN A 218 8.56 10.23 -5.32
CA ASN A 218 8.92 8.81 -5.29
C ASN A 218 7.96 7.93 -6.08
N LEU A 219 6.67 8.28 -6.13
CA LEU A 219 5.67 7.59 -6.94
C LEU A 219 6.03 7.71 -8.42
N GLU A 220 6.37 8.93 -8.87
CA GLU A 220 6.81 9.22 -10.23
C GLU A 220 8.11 8.47 -10.56
N SER A 221 9.12 8.58 -9.69
CA SER A 221 10.43 7.93 -9.90
C SER A 221 10.31 6.40 -10.11
N LEU A 222 9.51 5.72 -9.28
CA LEU A 222 9.30 4.27 -9.42
C LEU A 222 8.44 3.94 -10.65
N SER A 223 7.43 4.76 -10.93
CA SER A 223 6.55 4.58 -12.10
C SER A 223 7.35 4.65 -13.39
N ASP A 224 8.21 5.66 -13.52
CA ASP A 224 9.07 5.85 -14.67
C ASP A 224 10.02 4.69 -14.88
N LEU A 225 10.64 4.19 -13.81
CA LEU A 225 11.53 3.03 -13.88
C LEU A 225 10.79 1.79 -14.39
N ILE A 226 9.68 1.41 -13.73
CA ILE A 226 8.93 0.19 -14.10
C ILE A 226 8.34 0.31 -15.53
N ASN A 227 7.95 1.51 -15.96
CA ASN A 227 7.41 1.70 -17.30
C ASN A 227 8.49 1.73 -18.40
N LYS A 228 9.70 2.21 -18.11
CA LYS A 228 10.85 2.12 -19.03
C LYS A 228 11.24 0.67 -19.29
N ASP A 229 11.29 -0.15 -18.24
CA ASP A 229 11.62 -1.57 -18.35
C ASP A 229 10.59 -2.35 -19.19
N LYS A 230 9.32 -1.97 -19.14
CA LYS A 230 8.29 -2.58 -20.01
C LYS A 230 8.49 -2.24 -21.48
N LYS A 231 8.84 -0.99 -21.81
CA LYS A 231 9.06 -0.56 -23.20
C LYS A 231 10.27 -1.23 -23.83
N SER A 232 11.37 -1.38 -23.08
CA SER A 232 12.58 -2.05 -23.57
C SER A 232 12.35 -3.53 -23.85
N ILE A 233 11.56 -4.22 -23.02
CA ILE A 233 11.19 -5.64 -23.23
C ILE A 233 10.31 -5.82 -24.48
N THR A 234 9.34 -4.93 -24.72
CA THR A 234 8.47 -5.00 -25.91
C THR A 234 9.27 -4.78 -27.20
N LEU A 235 10.15 -3.76 -27.22
CA LEU A 235 11.02 -3.48 -28.37
C LEU A 235 11.98 -4.64 -28.69
N ASN A 236 12.49 -5.32 -27.67
CA ASN A 236 13.37 -6.48 -27.87
C ASN A 236 12.62 -7.71 -28.37
N LYS A 237 11.36 -7.92 -27.95
CA LYS A 237 10.48 -8.98 -28.48
C LYS A 237 10.08 -8.75 -29.93
N GLU A 238 9.82 -7.50 -30.32
CA GLU A 238 9.52 -7.16 -31.72
C GLU A 238 10.74 -7.36 -32.62
N LYS A 239 11.94 -6.97 -32.17
CA LYS A 239 13.19 -7.23 -32.89
C LYS A 239 13.55 -8.71 -32.98
N SER A 240 13.29 -9.52 -31.94
CA SER A 240 13.49 -10.97 -32.02
C SER A 240 12.50 -11.64 -32.98
N ASN A 241 11.24 -11.21 -32.99
CA ASN A 241 10.24 -11.75 -33.91
C ASN A 241 10.51 -11.34 -35.37
N GLN A 242 11.04 -10.14 -35.62
CA GLN A 242 11.51 -9.74 -36.95
C GLN A 242 12.73 -10.55 -37.42
N LYS A 243 13.66 -10.93 -36.52
CA LYS A 243 14.78 -11.81 -36.86
C LYS A 243 14.35 -13.25 -37.19
N VAL A 244 13.29 -13.76 -36.58
CA VAL A 244 12.77 -15.11 -36.87
C VAL A 244 12.06 -15.16 -38.23
N LEU A 245 11.38 -14.08 -38.64
CA LEU A 245 10.73 -13.99 -39.97
C LEU A 245 11.72 -13.70 -41.12
N GLY A 246 12.92 -13.19 -40.83
CA GLY A 246 13.96 -12.89 -41.82
C GLY A 246 14.72 -14.09 -42.37
N ASN A 247 14.62 -15.27 -41.74
CA ASN A 247 15.37 -16.48 -42.13
C ASN A 247 14.55 -17.51 -42.94
N ALA A 248 13.30 -17.22 -43.30
CA ALA A 248 12.40 -18.14 -43.99
C ALA A 248 12.26 -17.89 -45.50
N ARG A 249 13.26 -17.30 -46.17
CA ARG A 249 13.27 -17.23 -47.64
C ARG A 249 14.54 -17.84 -48.23
N TYR A 250 14.30 -18.65 -49.26
CA TYR A 250 15.23 -19.36 -50.14
C TYR A 250 15.77 -20.71 -49.67
N LYS A 251 15.07 -21.78 -50.07
CA LYS A 251 15.63 -22.85 -50.91
C LYS A 251 14.51 -23.72 -51.49
N GLU A 252 13.88 -23.25 -52.56
CA GLU A 252 13.29 -24.15 -53.57
C GLU A 252 14.23 -24.16 -54.77
N LYS A 253 14.98 -25.26 -54.91
CA LYS A 253 15.71 -25.59 -56.13
C LYS A 253 14.97 -26.74 -56.82
N LYS A 254 14.46 -26.41 -58.01
CA LYS A 254 14.20 -27.24 -59.20
C LYS A 254 14.49 -28.74 -59.09
N LYS A 255 13.49 -29.55 -59.44
CA LYS A 255 13.60 -30.59 -60.46
C LYS A 255 12.35 -30.56 -61.33
#